data_AF-A0ABD6XJU9-F1
#
_entry.id   AF-A0ABD6XJU9-F1
#
_cell.length_a   1.000
_cell.length_b   1.000
_cell.length_c   1.000
_cell.angle_alpha   90.00
_cell.angle_beta   90.00
_cell.angle_gamma   90.00
#
_symmetry.space_group_name_H-M   'P 1'
#
loop_
_entity.id
_entity.type
_entity.pdbx_description
1 polymer ?
#
loop_
_entity_poly.entity_id
_entity_poly.type
_entity_poly.pdbx_seq_one_letter_code
_entity_poly.pdbx_strand_id
1 'polypeptide(L)'
;MNDSFGVDPSLLPDHMCHSVMPWLPLVLAAGLVCGFLLGRVSRAKEKASETTVDSSAAASGRAIPASVPFGSREMAAVAAAEINSHYWQHMLAVFETTLEEEGFALCPEPQEKVPLPYPVRARVGTAIVKARYRYLAPLQSERSAEAMLRDAEKDDYTGSWTDWCQRGAEAAGWYVVRRDGKAMAGNSNELRDTV
;
A
#
# COMPACT_ATOMS: atom_id res chain seq x y z
N MET A 1 -51.54 31.23 -28.93
CA MET A 1 -51.27 29.96 -28.21
C MET A 1 -49.77 29.76 -28.27
N ASN A 2 -48.94 30.43 -27.47
CA ASN A 2 -48.76 30.31 -26.02
C ASN A 2 -49.02 28.87 -25.55
N ASP A 3 -47.95 28.12 -25.26
CA ASP A 3 -47.58 27.90 -23.87
C ASP A 3 -46.07 27.65 -23.71
N SER A 4 -45.50 28.52 -22.86
CA SER A 4 -44.15 28.50 -22.36
C SER A 4 -44.09 27.51 -21.20
N PHE A 5 -43.33 26.42 -21.33
CA PHE A 5 -42.87 25.68 -20.16
C PHE A 5 -41.62 26.37 -19.63
N GLY A 6 -41.83 27.57 -19.07
CA GLY A 6 -40.88 28.21 -18.18
C GLY A 6 -40.79 27.37 -16.91
N VAL A 7 -39.73 26.59 -16.80
CA VAL A 7 -39.30 26.08 -15.50
C VAL A 7 -38.61 27.24 -14.81
N ASP A 8 -39.26 27.75 -13.76
CA ASP A 8 -38.77 28.83 -12.92
C ASP A 8 -37.53 28.33 -12.14
N PRO A 9 -36.33 28.89 -12.36
CA PRO A 9 -35.12 28.48 -11.67
C PRO A 9 -35.09 28.89 -10.19
N SER A 10 -36.10 29.59 -9.68
CA SER A 10 -36.21 30.02 -8.29
C SER A 10 -36.89 29.00 -7.35
N LEU A 11 -37.34 27.84 -7.87
CA LEU A 11 -37.98 26.76 -7.09
C LEU A 11 -37.05 25.61 -6.72
N LEU A 12 -35.75 25.73 -6.98
CA LEU A 12 -34.75 24.76 -6.49
C LEU A 12 -34.37 25.10 -5.05
N PRO A 13 -34.38 24.14 -4.11
CA PRO A 13 -33.97 24.41 -2.73
C PRO A 13 -32.48 24.78 -2.66
N ASP A 14 -32.21 26.04 -2.25
CA ASP A 14 -30.90 26.68 -2.10
C ASP A 14 -30.02 26.15 -0.93
N HIS A 15 -30.17 24.88 -0.58
CA HIS A 15 -29.38 24.29 0.49
C HIS A 15 -29.07 22.84 0.17
N MET A 16 -28.01 22.62 -0.60
CA MET A 16 -26.97 21.59 -0.34
C MET A 16 -25.74 21.87 -1.21
N CYS A 17 -25.23 23.11 -1.15
CA CYS A 17 -23.80 23.34 -1.32
C CYS A 17 -23.12 22.73 -0.08
N HIS A 18 -22.40 21.63 -0.29
CA HIS A 18 -21.40 20.95 0.58
C HIS A 18 -21.56 19.43 0.51
N SER A 19 -21.36 18.84 -0.68
CA SER A 19 -21.08 17.40 -0.78
C SER A 19 -19.57 17.19 -0.78
N VAL A 20 -18.96 17.48 0.37
CA VAL A 20 -17.62 17.01 0.69
C VAL A 20 -17.79 15.54 1.01
N MET A 21 -17.55 14.70 0.00
CA MET A 21 -17.31 13.25 0.07
C MET A 21 -17.27 12.66 1.49
N PRO A 22 -18.36 12.02 1.98
CA PRO A 22 -18.49 11.58 3.39
C PRO A 22 -17.64 10.35 3.76
N TRP A 23 -16.74 9.91 2.89
CA TRP A 23 -15.92 8.70 3.06
C TRP A 23 -14.49 8.99 3.55
N LEU A 24 -14.03 10.24 3.52
CA LEU A 24 -12.70 10.67 3.99
C LEU A 24 -12.42 10.42 5.49
N PRO A 25 -13.35 10.67 6.44
CA PRO A 25 -13.07 10.38 7.86
C PRO A 25 -13.01 8.88 8.17
N LEU A 26 -13.64 8.04 7.35
CA LEU A 26 -13.69 6.58 7.55
C LEU A 26 -12.34 5.91 7.20
N VAL A 27 -11.63 6.44 6.21
CA VAL A 27 -10.30 5.96 5.82
C VAL A 27 -9.23 6.36 6.85
N LEU A 28 -9.34 7.56 7.45
CA LEU A 28 -8.40 8.02 8.47
C LEU A 28 -8.58 7.31 9.83
N ALA A 29 -9.83 6.99 10.23
CA ALA A 29 -10.09 6.26 11.46
C ALA A 29 -9.58 4.81 11.40
N ALA A 30 -9.64 4.15 10.24
CA ALA A 30 -9.12 2.80 10.07
C ALA A 30 -7.58 2.73 10.17
N GLY A 31 -6.86 3.73 9.64
CA GLY A 31 -5.41 3.78 9.72
C GLY A 31 -4.86 3.96 11.15
N LEU A 32 -5.55 4.75 11.98
CA LEU A 32 -5.11 5.07 13.35
C LEU A 32 -5.32 3.89 14.32
N VAL A 33 -6.34 3.05 14.09
CA VAL A 33 -6.61 1.85 14.90
C VAL A 33 -5.58 0.74 14.63
N CYS A 34 -5.08 0.60 13.40
CA CYS A 34 -4.04 -0.39 13.08
C CYS A 34 -2.69 -0.08 13.77
N GLY A 35 -2.30 1.19 13.86
CA GLY A 35 -1.06 1.59 14.53
C GLY A 35 -1.06 1.32 16.04
N PHE A 36 -2.22 1.48 16.70
CA PHE A 36 -2.31 1.33 18.15
C PHE A 36 -2.36 -0.13 18.61
N LEU A 37 -2.90 -1.04 17.79
CA LEU A 37 -2.97 -2.47 18.13
C LEU A 37 -1.62 -3.18 17.98
N LEU A 38 -0.81 -2.82 16.98
CA LEU A 38 0.54 -3.37 16.82
C LEU A 38 1.49 -2.97 17.96
N GLY A 39 1.34 -1.75 18.51
CA GLY A 39 2.16 -1.26 19.62
C GLY A 39 1.93 -1.97 20.97
N ARG A 40 0.73 -2.51 21.23
CA ARG A 40 0.44 -3.19 22.51
C ARG A 40 0.84 -4.66 22.52
N VAL A 41 0.81 -5.34 21.38
CA VAL A 41 1.18 -6.77 21.28
C VAL A 41 2.67 -6.97 21.52
N SER A 42 3.52 -6.04 21.08
CA SER A 42 4.97 -6.13 21.29
C SER A 42 5.39 -5.99 22.76
N ARG A 43 4.68 -5.20 23.58
CA ARG A 43 4.98 -5.07 25.02
C ARG A 43 4.47 -6.21 25.89
N ALA A 44 3.52 -7.01 25.41
CA ALA A 44 2.99 -8.15 26.16
C ALA A 44 3.91 -9.39 26.06
N LYS A 45 4.74 -9.48 25.00
CA LYS A 45 5.65 -10.62 24.83
C LYS A 45 6.94 -10.55 25.65
N GLU A 46 7.32 -9.37 26.14
CA GLU A 46 8.59 -9.19 26.86
C GLU A 46 8.49 -9.48 28.38
N LYS A 47 7.29 -9.76 28.91
CA LYS A 47 7.06 -10.01 30.34
C LYS A 47 6.80 -11.47 30.73
N ALA A 48 6.82 -12.41 29.79
CA ALA A 48 6.40 -13.79 30.05
C ALA A 48 7.52 -14.83 29.83
N SER A 49 8.79 -14.45 30.04
CA SER A 49 9.93 -15.37 29.93
C SER A 49 10.76 -15.37 31.21
N GLU A 50 10.16 -15.70 32.34
CA GLU A 50 10.90 -16.23 33.49
C GLU A 50 9.91 -16.91 34.44
N THR A 51 9.85 -18.25 34.42
CA THR A 51 9.64 -19.15 35.59
C THR A 51 9.59 -20.60 35.10
N THR A 52 10.73 -21.26 35.26
CA THR A 52 10.97 -22.59 35.85
C THR A 52 10.21 -23.84 35.35
N VAL A 53 11.04 -24.78 34.91
CA VAL A 53 10.89 -26.20 34.58
C VAL A 53 10.30 -27.04 35.74
N ASP A 54 9.30 -27.90 35.48
CA ASP A 54 9.44 -29.37 35.63
C ASP A 54 8.23 -30.22 35.17
N SER A 55 8.59 -31.28 34.43
CA SER A 55 8.01 -32.63 34.29
C SER A 55 6.50 -32.87 34.15
N SER A 56 6.09 -33.36 32.98
CA SER A 56 5.36 -34.64 32.84
C SER A 56 5.15 -35.01 31.37
N ALA A 57 5.77 -36.11 30.93
CA ALA A 57 5.53 -36.70 29.63
C ALA A 57 4.16 -37.39 29.61
N ALA A 58 3.22 -36.83 28.84
CA ALA A 58 2.04 -37.54 28.36
C ALA A 58 1.73 -37.04 26.95
N ALA A 59 1.48 -37.99 26.05
CA ALA A 59 1.23 -37.79 24.63
C ALA A 59 0.32 -36.58 24.34
N SER A 60 0.78 -35.67 23.49
CA SER A 60 -0.09 -34.64 22.93
C SER A 60 0.22 -34.49 21.45
N GLY A 61 -0.58 -35.19 20.64
CA GLY A 61 -0.68 -34.89 19.23
C GLY A 61 -0.90 -33.39 19.09
N ARG A 62 -0.04 -32.75 18.28
CA ARG A 62 -0.01 -31.31 18.01
C ARG A 62 -1.44 -30.77 18.00
N ALA A 63 -1.85 -30.11 19.08
CA ALA A 63 -3.17 -29.53 19.19
C ALA A 63 -3.32 -28.56 18.02
N ILE A 64 -4.23 -28.87 17.10
CA ILE A 64 -4.57 -27.95 16.03
C ILE A 64 -5.13 -26.72 16.73
N PRO A 65 -4.54 -25.52 16.54
CA PRO A 65 -5.09 -24.32 17.15
C PRO A 65 -6.56 -24.22 16.75
N ALA A 66 -7.43 -24.00 17.74
CA ALA A 66 -8.86 -23.94 17.52
C ALA A 66 -9.15 -22.98 16.35
N SER A 67 -9.87 -23.48 15.35
CA SER A 67 -10.21 -22.67 14.18
C SER A 67 -11.06 -21.49 14.63
N VAL A 68 -10.77 -20.33 14.06
CA VAL A 68 -11.58 -19.15 14.28
C VAL A 68 -13.00 -19.43 13.74
N PRO A 69 -14.07 -19.16 14.51
CA PRO A 69 -15.43 -19.51 14.07
C PRO A 69 -15.78 -18.85 12.73
N PHE A 70 -16.43 -19.59 11.84
CA PHE A 70 -16.81 -19.08 10.53
C PHE A 70 -17.79 -17.91 10.64
N GLY A 71 -17.52 -16.82 9.92
CA GLY A 71 -18.34 -15.59 9.97
C GLY A 71 -18.16 -14.74 11.23
N SER A 72 -17.23 -15.10 12.13
CA SER A 72 -16.90 -14.29 13.31
C SER A 72 -16.12 -13.02 12.96
N ARG A 73 -16.09 -12.08 13.91
CA ARG A 73 -15.29 -10.86 13.81
C ARG A 73 -13.80 -11.17 13.67
N GLU A 74 -13.32 -12.17 14.39
CA GLU A 74 -11.94 -12.64 14.34
C GLU A 74 -11.60 -13.19 12.96
N MET A 75 -12.50 -13.97 12.34
CA MET A 75 -12.31 -14.47 10.98
C MET A 75 -12.27 -13.31 9.97
N ALA A 76 -13.15 -12.32 10.13
CA ALA A 76 -13.16 -11.14 9.27
C ALA A 76 -11.86 -10.32 9.39
N ALA A 77 -11.28 -10.21 10.59
CA ALA A 77 -9.99 -9.54 10.79
C ALA A 77 -8.84 -10.30 10.10
N VAL A 78 -8.83 -11.63 10.19
CA VAL A 78 -7.85 -12.48 9.47
C VAL A 78 -8.01 -12.32 7.96
N ALA A 79 -9.24 -12.40 7.45
CA ALA A 79 -9.51 -12.24 6.02
C ALA A 79 -9.10 -10.84 5.51
N ALA A 80 -9.39 -9.78 6.29
CA ALA A 80 -8.99 -8.42 5.94
C ALA A 80 -7.47 -8.26 5.92
N ALA A 81 -6.76 -8.81 6.92
CA ALA A 81 -5.30 -8.77 6.96
C ALA A 81 -4.68 -9.47 5.74
N GLU A 82 -5.21 -10.64 5.37
CA GLU A 82 -4.76 -11.41 4.21
C GLU A 82 -4.94 -10.64 2.90
N ILE A 83 -6.18 -10.19 2.63
CA ILE A 83 -6.50 -9.46 1.40
C ILE A 83 -5.72 -8.14 1.31
N ASN A 84 -5.59 -7.41 2.43
CA ASN A 84 -4.82 -6.16 2.45
C ASN A 84 -3.33 -6.42 2.21
N SER A 85 -2.77 -7.49 2.77
CA SER A 85 -1.36 -7.84 2.58
C SER A 85 -1.08 -8.15 1.12
N HIS A 86 -1.91 -8.98 0.48
CA HIS A 86 -1.76 -9.32 -0.93
C HIS A 86 -1.93 -8.09 -1.84
N TYR A 87 -2.92 -7.24 -1.54
CA TYR A 87 -3.14 -5.98 -2.26
C TYR A 87 -1.91 -5.06 -2.19
N TRP A 88 -1.38 -4.82 -1.00
CA TRP A 88 -0.22 -3.93 -0.82
C TRP A 88 1.07 -4.54 -1.35
N GLN A 89 1.28 -5.86 -1.22
CA GLN A 89 2.39 -6.56 -1.84
C GLN A 89 2.40 -6.35 -3.36
N HIS A 90 1.24 -6.46 -4.01
CA HIS A 90 1.14 -6.21 -5.45
C HIS A 90 1.51 -4.76 -5.82
N MET A 91 1.04 -3.76 -5.05
CA MET A 91 1.38 -2.35 -5.31
C MET A 91 2.86 -2.05 -5.06
N LEU A 92 3.44 -2.60 -3.99
CA LEU A 92 4.85 -2.41 -3.64
C LEU A 92 5.79 -3.05 -4.66
N ALA A 93 5.43 -4.21 -5.21
CA ALA A 93 6.19 -4.83 -6.29
C ALA A 93 6.23 -3.94 -7.54
N VAL A 94 5.10 -3.35 -7.93
CA VAL A 94 5.05 -2.42 -9.06
C VAL A 94 5.87 -1.15 -8.78
N PHE A 95 5.77 -0.62 -7.56
CA PHE A 95 6.58 0.52 -7.11
C PHE A 95 8.08 0.24 -7.26
N GLU A 96 8.56 -0.91 -6.75
CA GLU A 96 9.95 -1.33 -6.90
C GLU A 96 10.35 -1.44 -8.36
N THR A 97 9.63 -2.23 -9.17
CA THR A 97 10.00 -2.45 -10.57
C THR A 97 10.05 -1.17 -11.39
N THR A 98 9.10 -0.25 -11.18
CA THR A 98 9.08 1.01 -11.94
C THR A 98 10.15 1.99 -11.43
N LEU A 99 10.50 1.97 -10.15
CA LEU A 99 11.66 2.72 -9.66
C LEU A 99 12.95 2.25 -10.31
N GLU A 100 13.11 0.94 -10.47
CA GLU A 100 14.29 0.34 -11.10
C GLU A 100 14.44 0.75 -12.56
N GLU A 101 13.33 0.75 -13.31
CA GLU A 101 13.25 1.25 -14.69
C GLU A 101 13.64 2.73 -14.81
N GLU A 102 13.35 3.52 -13.77
CA GLU A 102 13.66 4.94 -13.67
C GLU A 102 15.07 5.24 -13.13
N GLY A 103 15.87 4.20 -12.86
CA GLY A 103 17.26 4.33 -12.38
C GLY A 103 17.40 4.54 -10.87
N PHE A 104 16.40 4.15 -10.09
CA PHE A 104 16.41 4.15 -8.63
C PHE A 104 16.44 2.71 -8.09
N ALA A 105 16.62 2.57 -6.78
CA ALA A 105 16.53 1.29 -6.08
C ALA A 105 15.99 1.52 -4.65
N LEU A 106 15.67 0.42 -3.96
CA LEU A 106 15.34 0.43 -2.54
C LEU A 106 16.51 -0.17 -1.73
N CYS A 107 16.90 0.52 -0.66
CA CYS A 107 18.05 0.15 0.18
C CYS A 107 17.70 0.31 1.68
N PRO A 108 18.22 -0.53 2.59
CA PRO A 108 17.98 -0.39 4.03
C PRO A 108 18.76 0.76 4.70
N GLU A 109 19.64 1.46 3.97
CA GLU A 109 20.47 2.56 4.47
C GLU A 109 19.76 3.94 4.39
N PRO A 110 19.24 4.48 5.52
CA PRO A 110 18.52 5.76 5.51
C PRO A 110 19.38 6.95 5.07
N GLN A 111 20.69 6.91 5.28
CA GLN A 111 21.61 7.98 4.89
C GLN A 111 21.78 8.14 3.37
N GLU A 112 21.44 7.11 2.58
CA GLU A 112 21.50 7.15 1.12
C GLU A 112 20.17 7.62 0.48
N LYS A 113 19.14 7.91 1.31
CA LYS A 113 17.81 8.32 0.86
C LYS A 113 17.88 9.58 0.00
N VAL A 114 17.23 9.52 -1.17
CA VAL A 114 17.06 10.66 -2.07
C VAL A 114 15.58 11.00 -2.28
N PRO A 115 15.25 12.28 -2.53
CA PRO A 115 13.91 12.63 -3.00
C PRO A 115 13.71 12.18 -4.46
N LEU A 116 12.50 11.71 -4.78
CA LEU A 116 12.12 11.42 -6.16
C LEU A 116 11.84 12.72 -6.93
N PRO A 117 12.46 12.93 -8.10
CA PRO A 117 12.08 14.02 -8.99
C PRO A 117 10.60 13.90 -9.39
N TYR A 118 9.89 15.03 -9.47
CA TYR A 118 8.46 15.05 -9.79
C TYR A 118 8.08 14.23 -11.04
N PRO A 119 8.79 14.31 -12.18
CA PRO A 119 8.45 13.51 -13.36
C PRO A 119 8.53 11.99 -13.11
N VAL A 120 9.49 11.55 -12.29
CA VAL A 120 9.66 10.14 -11.92
C VAL A 120 8.53 9.74 -10.98
N ARG A 121 8.27 10.54 -9.95
CA ARG A 121 7.16 10.34 -9.00
C ARG A 121 5.83 10.16 -9.71
N ALA A 122 5.55 10.98 -10.72
CA ALA A 122 4.33 10.90 -11.52
C ALA A 122 4.24 9.60 -12.33
N ARG A 123 5.32 9.19 -13.02
CA ARG A 123 5.34 7.95 -13.82
C ARG A 123 5.17 6.69 -12.97
N VAL A 124 5.88 6.62 -11.85
CA VAL A 124 5.73 5.55 -10.85
C VAL A 124 4.28 5.50 -10.35
N GLY A 125 3.70 6.66 -10.03
CA GLY A 125 2.33 6.78 -9.56
C GLY A 125 1.31 6.28 -10.57
N THR A 126 1.48 6.64 -11.85
CA THR A 126 0.65 6.15 -12.96
C THR A 126 0.74 4.63 -13.09
N ALA A 127 1.93 4.04 -12.97
CA ALA A 127 2.11 2.59 -13.02
C ALA A 127 1.36 1.89 -11.88
N ILE A 128 1.47 2.40 -10.65
CA ILE A 128 0.77 1.87 -9.47
C ILE A 128 -0.75 1.98 -9.64
N VAL A 129 -1.27 3.13 -10.07
CA VAL A 129 -2.71 3.32 -10.29
C VAL A 129 -3.23 2.37 -11.37
N LYS A 130 -2.46 2.14 -12.43
CA LYS A 130 -2.80 1.17 -13.48
C LYS A 130 -2.87 -0.25 -12.91
N ALA A 131 -1.87 -0.65 -12.13
CA ALA A 131 -1.82 -1.95 -11.48
C ALA A 131 -3.00 -2.14 -10.51
N ARG A 132 -3.30 -1.12 -9.70
CA ARG A 132 -4.47 -1.11 -8.79
C ARG A 132 -5.76 -1.37 -9.54
N TYR A 133 -5.98 -0.68 -10.66
CA TYR A 133 -7.19 -0.85 -11.44
C TYR A 133 -7.33 -2.28 -11.96
N ARG A 134 -6.25 -2.85 -12.51
CA ARG A 134 -6.23 -4.25 -12.97
C ARG A 134 -6.47 -5.23 -11.84
N TYR A 135 -5.92 -4.97 -10.67
CA TYR A 135 -6.12 -5.81 -9.49
C TYR A 135 -7.58 -5.84 -9.04
N LEU A 136 -8.22 -4.66 -8.97
CA LEU A 136 -9.61 -4.54 -8.49
C LEU A 136 -10.65 -4.89 -9.57
N ALA A 137 -10.30 -4.76 -10.84
CA ALA A 137 -11.22 -4.98 -11.97
C ALA A 137 -10.54 -5.81 -13.08
N PRO A 138 -10.18 -7.08 -12.81
CA PRO A 138 -9.37 -7.90 -13.72
C PRO A 138 -10.04 -8.23 -15.05
N LEU A 139 -11.37 -8.12 -15.12
CA LEU A 139 -12.15 -8.38 -16.35
C LEU A 139 -12.30 -7.14 -17.24
N GLN A 140 -11.85 -5.97 -16.79
CA GLN A 140 -11.96 -4.73 -17.56
C GLN A 140 -10.87 -4.66 -18.63
N SER A 141 -11.21 -4.06 -19.78
CA SER A 141 -10.29 -3.94 -20.90
C SER A 141 -9.17 -2.92 -20.64
N GLU A 142 -8.03 -3.08 -21.31
CA GLU A 142 -6.90 -2.14 -21.26
C GLU A 142 -7.31 -0.70 -21.61
N ARG A 143 -8.17 -0.54 -22.62
CA ARG A 143 -8.72 0.77 -23.00
C ARG A 143 -9.44 1.44 -21.82
N SER A 144 -10.13 0.66 -21.00
CA SER A 144 -10.86 1.19 -19.83
C SER A 144 -9.90 1.61 -18.73
N ALA A 145 -8.82 0.85 -18.52
CA ALA A 145 -7.75 1.23 -17.60
C ALA A 145 -7.08 2.55 -18.04
N GLU A 146 -6.79 2.70 -19.34
CA GLU A 146 -6.19 3.93 -19.88
C GLU A 146 -7.12 5.14 -19.81
N ALA A 147 -8.43 4.94 -20.04
CA ALA A 147 -9.42 6.00 -19.86
C ALA A 147 -9.45 6.50 -18.42
N MET A 148 -9.48 5.57 -17.45
CA MET A 148 -9.40 5.90 -16.04
C MET A 148 -8.09 6.64 -15.69
N LEU A 149 -6.95 6.23 -16.24
CA LEU A 149 -5.68 6.90 -15.98
C LEU A 149 -5.67 8.37 -16.42
N ARG A 150 -6.26 8.68 -17.58
CA ARG A 150 -6.40 10.07 -18.04
C ARG A 150 -7.24 10.92 -17.09
N ASP A 151 -8.25 10.32 -16.47
CA ASP A 151 -9.07 11.01 -15.47
C ASP A 151 -8.32 11.17 -14.13
N ALA A 152 -7.46 10.21 -13.80
CA ALA A 152 -6.65 10.16 -12.58
C ALA A 152 -5.41 11.09 -12.60
N GLU A 153 -5.04 11.64 -13.76
CA GLU A 153 -4.00 12.67 -13.87
C GLU A 153 -4.44 14.02 -13.28
N LYS A 154 -5.73 14.19 -13.01
CA LYS A 154 -6.25 15.37 -12.30
C LYS A 154 -5.93 15.28 -10.81
N ASP A 155 -5.58 16.42 -10.22
CA ASP A 155 -5.36 16.60 -8.78
C ASP A 155 -4.21 15.80 -8.15
N ASP A 156 -3.16 15.46 -8.91
CA ASP A 156 -1.96 14.72 -8.45
C ASP A 156 -2.29 13.39 -7.73
N TYR A 157 -3.43 12.79 -8.07
CA TYR A 157 -3.87 11.54 -7.47
C TYR A 157 -2.87 10.41 -7.73
N THR A 158 -2.28 10.34 -8.92
CA THR A 158 -1.20 9.38 -9.24
C THR A 158 0.03 9.59 -8.36
N GLY A 159 0.46 10.82 -8.14
CA GLY A 159 1.60 11.14 -7.28
C GLY A 159 1.39 10.70 -5.82
N SER A 160 0.16 10.82 -5.30
CA SER A 160 -0.19 10.38 -3.96
C SER A 160 0.02 8.87 -3.74
N TRP A 161 -0.16 8.06 -4.80
CA TRP A 161 0.11 6.60 -4.73
C TRP A 161 1.59 6.29 -4.57
N THR A 162 2.47 7.03 -5.26
CA THR A 162 3.92 6.94 -5.05
C THR A 162 4.26 7.26 -3.60
N ASP A 163 3.69 8.31 -3.04
CA ASP A 163 3.95 8.73 -1.66
C ASP A 163 3.44 7.72 -0.62
N TRP A 164 2.36 7.00 -0.91
CA TRP A 164 1.87 5.92 -0.04
C TRP A 164 2.80 4.70 -0.07
N CYS A 165 3.21 4.25 -1.25
CA CYS A 165 4.17 3.14 -1.38
C CYS A 165 5.52 3.49 -0.76
N GLN A 166 6.04 4.70 -1.01
CA GLN A 166 7.28 5.17 -0.41
C GLN A 166 7.19 5.20 1.13
N ARG A 167 6.12 5.76 1.70
CA ARG A 167 5.93 5.74 3.17
C ARG A 167 5.81 4.32 3.73
N GLY A 168 5.15 3.41 2.99
CA GLY A 168 5.07 1.99 3.37
C GLY A 168 6.44 1.33 3.40
N ALA A 169 7.27 1.56 2.38
CA ALA A 169 8.65 1.08 2.32
C ALA A 169 9.49 1.67 3.47
N GLU A 170 9.41 2.98 3.70
CA GLU A 170 10.17 3.67 4.75
C GLU A 170 9.77 3.19 6.16
N ALA A 171 8.49 2.94 6.39
CA ALA A 171 8.01 2.35 7.65
C ALA A 171 8.54 0.93 7.87
N ALA A 172 8.89 0.21 6.80
CA ALA A 172 9.54 -1.10 6.82
C ALA A 172 11.08 -1.02 6.81
N GLY A 173 11.66 0.18 6.85
CA GLY A 173 13.10 0.39 6.85
C GLY A 173 13.77 0.40 5.48
N TRP A 174 13.01 0.58 4.40
CA TRP A 174 13.51 0.65 3.03
C TRP A 174 13.39 2.06 2.46
N TYR A 175 14.45 2.55 1.83
CA TYR A 175 14.56 3.93 1.36
C TYR A 175 14.91 3.98 -0.12
N VAL A 176 14.32 4.95 -0.83
CA VAL A 176 14.64 5.18 -2.24
C VAL A 176 16.04 5.80 -2.36
N VAL A 177 16.89 5.17 -3.16
CA VAL A 177 18.26 5.62 -3.44
C VAL A 177 18.46 5.74 -4.95
N ARG A 178 19.45 6.52 -5.39
CA ARG A 178 19.87 6.50 -6.80
C ARG A 178 20.69 5.24 -7.06
N ARG A 179 20.53 4.62 -8.23
CA ARG A 179 21.23 3.37 -8.57
C ARG A 179 22.72 3.58 -8.92
N ASP A 180 23.17 4.83 -9.08
CA ASP A 180 24.56 5.30 -9.31
C ASP A 180 25.65 4.23 -9.41
N GLY A 181 25.71 3.47 -10.52
CA GLY A 181 26.85 2.60 -10.89
C GLY A 181 27.35 1.54 -9.87
N LYS A 182 26.85 1.49 -8.63
CA LYS A 182 27.34 0.60 -7.55
C LYS A 182 27.19 -0.88 -7.93
N ALA A 183 26.24 -1.20 -8.81
CA ALA A 183 26.05 -2.55 -9.33
C ALA A 183 27.15 -3.05 -10.29
N MET A 184 28.03 -2.18 -10.82
CA MET A 184 29.12 -2.59 -11.72
C MET A 184 30.49 -2.70 -11.02
N ALA A 185 30.62 -2.17 -9.80
CA ALA A 185 31.87 -2.26 -9.03
C ALA A 185 32.09 -3.64 -8.37
N GLY A 186 31.04 -4.45 -8.24
CA GLY A 186 31.11 -5.79 -7.63
C GLY A 186 31.65 -6.90 -8.52
N ASN A 187 31.67 -6.72 -9.85
CA ASN A 187 32.05 -7.77 -10.82
C ASN A 187 33.40 -7.54 -11.52
N SER A 188 34.13 -6.47 -11.22
CA SER A 188 35.39 -6.15 -11.93
C SER A 188 36.65 -6.65 -11.23
N ASN A 189 36.54 -7.23 -10.03
CA ASN A 189 37.70 -7.74 -9.27
C ASN A 189 37.98 -9.24 -9.46
N GLU A 190 37.10 -10.02 -10.11
CA GLU A 190 37.35 -11.45 -10.36
C GLU A 190 38.11 -11.76 -11.65
N LEU A 191 38.41 -10.75 -12.48
CA LEU A 191 39.09 -10.94 -13.78
C LEU A 191 40.53 -10.41 -13.82
N ARG A 192 41.20 -10.29 -12.67
CA ARG A 192 42.61 -9.84 -12.57
C ARG A 192 43.58 -10.83 -11.94
N ASP A 193 43.11 -11.96 -11.40
CA ASP A 193 43.96 -12.94 -10.70
C ASP A 193 44.18 -14.24 -11.49
N THR A 194 44.34 -14.14 -12.81
CA THR A 194 44.92 -15.22 -13.62
C THR A 194 45.94 -14.66 -14.61
N VAL A 195 47.16 -14.43 -14.12
CA VAL A 195 48.39 -14.39 -14.92
C VAL A 195 49.38 -15.36 -14.28
#